data_AF-A0A536JAF7-F1
#
_entry.id   AF-A0A536JAF7-F1
#
_cell.length_a   1.000
_cell.length_b   1.000
_cell.length_c   1.000
_cell.angle_alpha   90.00
_cell.angle_beta   90.00
_cell.angle_gamma   90.00
#
_symmetry.space_group_name_H-M   'P 1'
#
loop_
_entity.id
_entity.type
_entity.pdbx_description
1 polymer ?
#
loop_
_entity_poly.entity_id
_entity_poly.type
_entity_poly.pdbx_seq_one_letter_code
_entity_poly.pdbx_strand_id
1 'polypeptide(L)'
;MIARGVRGMGGLRGGRGRSLYRLALSPACWGVSDAGDWGHQIDAERVLSEAAAVGEGAITAGPPRFLPDRSDQAKRLLRRHRLKVVAGQVHAILHDHETRGPELAHIDGHAHWLSAIG
;
A
#
# COMPACT_ATOMS: atom_id res chain seq x y z
N MET A 1 -33.30 17.48 -45.83
CA MET A 1 -33.17 16.58 -44.66
C MET A 1 -31.72 16.11 -44.63
N ILE A 2 -30.85 16.72 -43.81
CA ILE A 2 -29.41 16.43 -43.78
C ILE A 2 -29.10 15.74 -42.45
N ALA A 3 -28.84 14.44 -42.48
CA ALA A 3 -28.44 13.68 -41.30
C ALA A 3 -26.97 13.98 -40.98
N ARG A 4 -26.72 14.68 -39.85
CA ARG A 4 -25.39 14.90 -39.28
C ARG A 4 -24.93 13.61 -38.62
N GLY A 5 -23.84 13.03 -39.12
CA GLY A 5 -23.18 11.90 -38.50
C GLY A 5 -22.63 12.27 -37.11
N VAL A 6 -23.02 11.51 -36.10
CA VAL A 6 -22.42 11.57 -34.76
C VAL A 6 -21.04 10.93 -34.86
N ARG A 7 -20.00 11.76 -34.73
CA ARG A 7 -18.61 11.29 -34.54
C ARG A 7 -18.56 10.45 -33.27
N GLY A 8 -18.03 9.23 -33.40
CA GLY A 8 -17.72 8.37 -32.27
C GLY A 8 -16.86 9.10 -31.25
N MET A 9 -17.25 8.98 -29.98
CA MET A 9 -16.40 9.33 -28.84
C MET A 9 -15.17 8.44 -28.89
N GLY A 10 -14.13 8.91 -29.57
CA GLY A 10 -12.80 8.33 -29.52
C GLY A 10 -12.38 8.25 -28.06
N GLY A 11 -12.15 7.03 -27.58
CA GLY A 11 -11.64 6.79 -26.24
C GLY A 11 -10.39 7.62 -26.05
N LEU A 12 -10.35 8.36 -24.94
CA LEU A 12 -9.18 9.07 -24.45
C LEU A 12 -8.09 8.03 -24.15
N ARG A 13 -7.38 7.58 -25.17
CA ARG A 13 -6.03 7.02 -25.01
C ARG A 13 -5.11 8.19 -24.67
N GLY A 14 -5.24 8.70 -23.46
CA GLY A 14 -4.25 9.56 -22.85
C GLY A 14 -2.98 8.74 -22.72
N GLY A 15 -1.98 9.03 -23.55
CA GLY A 15 -0.62 8.61 -23.26
C GLY A 15 -0.31 9.10 -21.85
N ARG A 16 0.03 8.18 -20.94
CA ARG A 16 0.39 8.54 -19.56
C ARG A 16 1.69 9.33 -19.61
N GLY A 17 1.60 10.65 -19.79
CA GLY A 17 2.65 11.55 -19.37
C GLY A 17 2.98 11.20 -17.92
N ARG A 18 4.27 11.09 -17.59
CA ARG A 18 4.69 10.84 -16.21
C ARG A 18 4.00 11.89 -15.33
N SER A 19 3.11 11.43 -14.45
CA SER A 19 2.53 12.28 -13.42
C SER A 19 3.67 13.01 -12.71
N LEU A 20 3.53 14.33 -12.51
CA LEU A 20 4.48 15.12 -11.74
C LEU A 20 4.57 14.62 -10.29
N TYR A 21 3.54 13.91 -9.82
CA TYR A 21 3.43 13.39 -8.46
C TYR A 21 3.43 11.86 -8.44
N ARG A 22 4.11 11.27 -7.44
CA ARG A 22 4.00 9.86 -7.09
C ARG A 22 3.03 9.72 -5.92
N LEU A 23 1.96 8.98 -6.12
CA LEU A 23 0.93 8.73 -5.12
C LEU A 23 0.96 7.27 -4.69
N ALA A 24 0.50 7.00 -3.48
CA ALA A 24 0.29 5.66 -2.95
C ALA A 24 -0.97 5.63 -2.09
N LEU A 25 -1.72 4.53 -2.18
CA LEU A 25 -2.88 4.29 -1.34
C LEU A 25 -2.43 3.85 0.06
N SER A 26 -3.27 4.11 1.07
CA SER A 26 -3.03 3.65 2.44
C SER A 26 -4.11 2.64 2.84
N PRO A 27 -3.77 1.46 3.39
CA PRO A 27 -4.74 0.53 3.96
C PRO A 27 -5.65 1.16 5.02
N ALA A 28 -5.22 2.26 5.66
CA ALA A 28 -6.04 3.02 6.60
C ALA A 28 -7.35 3.53 5.98
N CYS A 29 -7.41 3.75 4.66
CA CYS A 29 -8.64 4.12 3.95
C CYS A 29 -9.72 3.03 4.00
N TRP A 30 -9.34 1.77 4.29
CA TRP A 30 -10.22 0.64 4.52
C TRP A 30 -10.46 0.36 6.02
N GLY A 31 -10.00 1.26 6.89
CA GLY A 31 -10.13 1.10 8.34
C GLY A 31 -9.11 0.12 8.94
N VAL A 32 -8.03 -0.22 8.23
CA VAL A 32 -6.94 -1.02 8.82
C VAL A 32 -6.19 -0.19 9.86
N SER A 33 -6.05 -0.72 11.08
CA SER A 33 -5.48 -0.01 12.23
C SER A 33 -4.74 -0.95 13.19
N ASP A 34 -3.72 -0.45 13.89
CA ASP A 34 -3.02 -1.16 14.96
C ASP A 34 -3.69 -1.03 16.34
N ALA A 35 -4.68 -0.15 16.49
CA ALA A 35 -5.44 0.00 17.72
C ALA A 35 -6.32 -1.24 17.99
N GLY A 36 -6.14 -1.85 19.18
CA GLY A 36 -6.75 -3.13 19.54
C GLY A 36 -8.28 -3.12 19.66
N ASP A 37 -8.88 -1.97 19.94
CA ASP A 37 -10.32 -1.75 20.11
C ASP A 37 -10.97 -1.01 18.92
N TRP A 38 -10.23 -0.84 17.82
CA TRP A 38 -10.69 -0.11 16.63
C TRP A 38 -11.93 -0.76 15.96
N GLY A 39 -12.07 -2.08 16.10
CA GLY A 39 -13.19 -2.86 15.55
C GLY A 39 -12.76 -3.87 14.49
N HIS A 40 -13.66 -4.15 13.54
CA HIS A 40 -13.44 -5.16 12.50
C HIS A 40 -12.32 -4.74 11.54
N GLN A 41 -11.28 -5.57 11.44
CA GLN A 41 -10.20 -5.42 10.47
C GLN A 41 -10.59 -6.10 9.15
N ILE A 42 -10.64 -5.34 8.07
CA ILE A 42 -10.86 -5.88 6.72
C ILE A 42 -9.64 -6.72 6.33
N ASP A 43 -9.88 -7.92 5.77
CA ASP A 43 -8.83 -8.83 5.33
C ASP A 43 -7.93 -8.21 4.24
N ALA A 44 -6.63 -8.53 4.31
CA ALA A 44 -5.62 -7.99 3.41
C ALA A 44 -5.89 -8.34 1.93
N GLU A 45 -6.39 -9.53 1.62
CA GLU A 45 -6.71 -9.93 0.23
C GLU A 45 -7.79 -9.00 -0.35
N ARG A 46 -8.79 -8.64 0.46
CA ARG A 46 -9.86 -7.72 0.05
C ARG A 46 -9.33 -6.31 -0.14
N VAL A 47 -8.58 -5.78 0.84
CA VAL A 47 -7.99 -4.43 0.74
C VAL A 47 -7.10 -4.31 -0.50
N LEU A 48 -6.23 -5.29 -0.75
CA LEU A 48 -5.31 -5.26 -1.88
C LEU A 48 -6.03 -5.42 -3.23
N SER A 49 -7.08 -6.24 -3.30
CA SER A 49 -7.94 -6.36 -4.49
C SER A 49 -8.65 -5.04 -4.81
N GLU A 50 -9.23 -4.40 -3.80
CA GLU A 50 -9.92 -3.10 -3.96
C GLU A 50 -8.93 -1.98 -4.30
N ALA A 51 -7.76 -1.94 -3.68
CA ALA A 51 -6.70 -1.00 -4.02
C ALA A 51 -6.22 -1.17 -5.47
N ALA A 52 -6.07 -2.40 -5.96
CA ALA A 52 -5.74 -2.67 -7.35
C ALA A 52 -6.85 -2.20 -8.32
N ALA A 53 -8.12 -2.30 -7.91
CA ALA A 53 -9.27 -1.85 -8.69
C ALA A 53 -9.36 -0.31 -8.82
N VAL A 54 -8.85 0.45 -7.84
CA VAL A 54 -8.71 1.92 -7.93
C VAL A 54 -7.75 2.33 -9.06
N GLY A 55 -6.81 1.45 -9.43
CA GLY A 55 -5.89 1.65 -10.56
C GLY A 55 -4.57 2.34 -10.20
N GLU A 56 -4.37 2.67 -8.92
CA GLU A 56 -3.08 3.11 -8.38
C GLU A 56 -2.24 1.89 -8.00
N GLY A 57 -1.10 1.71 -8.66
CA GLY A 57 -0.24 0.52 -8.48
C GLY A 57 0.66 0.56 -7.24
N ALA A 58 0.53 1.57 -6.39
CA ALA A 58 1.39 1.80 -5.22
C ALA A 58 0.55 1.88 -3.94
N ILE A 59 1.04 1.24 -2.87
CA ILE A 59 0.39 1.19 -1.56
C ILE A 59 1.42 1.32 -0.44
N THR A 60 1.02 1.72 0.75
CA THR A 60 1.84 1.60 1.97
C THR A 60 1.67 0.22 2.61
N ALA A 61 2.65 -0.22 3.40
CA ALA A 61 2.67 -1.56 4.01
C ALA A 61 1.59 -1.79 5.09
N GLY A 62 0.93 -0.72 5.58
CA GLY A 62 -0.01 -0.80 6.70
C GLY A 62 0.67 -1.07 8.06
N PRO A 63 -0.14 -1.28 9.12
CA PRO A 63 0.35 -1.65 10.44
C PRO A 63 0.83 -3.10 10.51
N PRO A 64 1.52 -3.50 11.59
CA PRO A 64 1.87 -4.90 11.85
C PRO A 64 0.66 -5.83 11.72
N ARG A 65 0.90 -7.05 11.20
CA ARG A 65 -0.10 -8.10 10.91
C ARG A 65 -1.04 -7.84 9.72
N PHE A 66 -1.03 -6.67 9.09
CA PHE A 66 -1.79 -6.47 7.85
C PHE A 66 -1.16 -7.25 6.68
N LEU A 67 0.15 -7.10 6.47
CA LEU A 67 0.91 -7.94 5.54
C LEU A 67 1.63 -9.07 6.29
N PRO A 68 1.92 -10.20 5.63
CA PRO A 68 2.71 -11.27 6.23
C PRO A 68 4.12 -10.82 6.65
N ASP A 69 4.56 -11.20 7.85
CA ASP A 69 5.90 -10.87 8.36
C ASP A 69 7.02 -11.48 7.50
N ARG A 70 6.74 -12.62 6.87
CA ARG A 70 7.65 -13.22 5.89
C ARG A 70 7.62 -12.46 4.58
N SER A 71 8.71 -11.76 4.27
CA SER A 71 8.83 -10.91 3.08
C SER A 71 8.54 -11.66 1.76
N ASP A 72 8.88 -12.94 1.66
CA ASP A 72 8.56 -13.75 0.49
C ASP A 72 7.05 -14.00 0.32
N GLN A 73 6.32 -14.16 1.43
CA GLN A 73 4.86 -14.29 1.45
C GLN A 73 4.20 -12.96 1.09
N ALA A 74 4.64 -11.87 1.70
CA ALA A 74 4.15 -10.52 1.40
C ALA A 74 4.36 -10.16 -0.08
N LYS A 75 5.55 -10.42 -0.65
CA LYS A 75 5.82 -10.25 -2.09
C LYS A 75 4.88 -11.03 -2.98
N ARG A 76 4.59 -12.30 -2.62
CA ARG A 76 3.67 -13.14 -3.40
C ARG A 76 2.27 -12.57 -3.38
N LEU A 77 1.79 -12.12 -2.22
CA LEU A 77 0.50 -11.49 -2.06
C LEU A 77 0.38 -10.21 -2.89
N LEU A 78 1.33 -9.27 -2.72
CA LEU A 78 1.37 -8.01 -3.49
C LEU A 78 1.42 -8.23 -5.00
N ARG A 79 2.22 -9.21 -5.45
CA ARG A 79 2.34 -9.54 -6.88
C ARG A 79 1.04 -10.05 -7.49
N ARG A 80 0.22 -10.82 -6.75
CA ARG A 80 -1.09 -11.29 -7.23
C ARG A 80 -2.00 -10.12 -7.60
N HIS A 81 -1.95 -9.06 -6.79
CA HIS A 81 -2.73 -7.83 -6.97
C HIS A 81 -2.03 -6.77 -7.83
N ARG A 82 -0.81 -7.04 -8.34
CA ARG A 82 0.01 -6.12 -9.13
C ARG A 82 0.31 -4.79 -8.42
N LEU A 83 0.38 -4.81 -7.10
CA LEU A 83 0.69 -3.65 -6.26
C LEU A 83 2.17 -3.64 -5.87
N LYS A 84 2.70 -2.44 -5.62
CA LYS A 84 4.02 -2.20 -5.05
C LYS A 84 3.91 -1.49 -3.72
N VAL A 85 4.59 -1.98 -2.71
CA VAL A 85 4.80 -1.21 -1.49
C VAL A 85 5.84 -0.12 -1.77
N VAL A 86 5.61 1.10 -1.29
CA VAL A 86 6.55 2.22 -1.47
C VAL A 86 6.93 2.92 -0.17
N ALA A 87 6.25 2.59 0.93
CA ALA A 87 6.51 3.10 2.26
C ALA A 87 5.87 2.18 3.30
N GLY A 88 6.34 2.26 4.55
CA GLY A 88 5.74 1.60 5.71
C GLY A 88 6.01 2.42 6.96
N GLN A 89 5.27 2.13 8.03
CA GLN A 89 5.39 2.80 9.31
C GLN A 89 5.94 1.84 10.36
N VAL A 90 6.79 2.36 11.25
CA VAL A 90 7.33 1.66 12.41
C VAL A 90 7.19 2.59 13.62
N HIS A 91 6.73 2.04 14.74
CA HIS A 91 6.60 2.76 16.00
C HIS A 91 7.71 2.30 16.94
N ALA A 92 8.36 3.25 17.62
CA ALA A 92 9.49 2.97 18.51
C ALA A 92 9.60 3.98 19.65
N ILE A 93 10.00 3.52 20.84
CA ILE A 93 10.23 4.36 22.01
C ILE A 93 11.70 4.79 22.07
N LEU A 94 12.02 5.94 21.48
CA LEU A 94 13.42 6.40 21.38
C LEU A 94 13.90 7.29 22.55
N HIS A 95 12.99 7.73 23.40
CA HIS A 95 13.30 8.64 24.52
C HIS A 95 13.75 7.93 25.79
N ASP A 96 13.42 6.64 25.93
CA ASP A 96 13.83 5.80 27.05
C ASP A 96 15.16 5.12 26.72
N HIS A 97 16.17 5.36 27.55
CA HIS A 97 17.52 4.85 27.36
C HIS A 97 17.62 3.33 27.49
N GLU A 98 16.79 2.70 28.33
CA GLU A 98 16.84 1.25 28.55
C GLU A 98 16.30 0.48 27.34
N THR A 99 15.29 1.03 26.67
CA THR A 99 14.62 0.39 25.52
C THR A 99 15.17 0.85 24.16
N ARG A 100 15.89 1.98 24.09
CA ARG A 100 16.41 2.55 22.83
C ARG A 100 17.21 1.56 21.97
N GLY A 101 18.05 0.73 22.55
CA GLY A 101 18.86 -0.26 21.81
C GLY A 101 17.97 -1.26 21.05
N PRO A 102 17.12 -2.03 21.76
CA PRO A 102 16.11 -2.89 21.15
C PRO A 102 15.21 -2.18 20.13
N GLU A 103 14.79 -0.94 20.40
CA GLU A 103 13.93 -0.16 19.51
C GLU A 103 14.60 0.21 18.18
N LEU A 104 15.89 0.56 18.20
CA LEU A 104 16.67 0.76 16.97
C LEU A 104 16.81 -0.53 16.15
N ALA A 105 17.04 -1.67 16.82
CA ALA A 105 17.07 -2.96 16.14
C ALA A 105 15.70 -3.33 15.53
N HIS A 106 14.58 -2.95 16.16
CA HIS A 106 13.25 -3.10 15.60
C HIS A 106 13.06 -2.26 14.32
N ILE A 107 13.48 -0.99 14.35
CA ILE A 107 13.47 -0.10 13.18
C ILE A 107 14.30 -0.69 12.04
N ASP A 108 15.52 -1.15 12.32
CA ASP A 108 16.38 -1.78 11.32
C ASP A 108 15.73 -3.03 10.72
N GLY A 109 15.15 -3.90 11.55
CA GLY A 109 14.42 -5.09 11.09
C GLY A 109 13.25 -4.75 10.17
N HIS A 110 12.46 -3.73 10.52
CA HIS A 110 11.34 -3.26 9.70
C HIS A 110 11.84 -2.64 8.38
N ALA A 111 12.92 -1.87 8.40
CA ALA A 111 13.54 -1.30 7.20
C ALA A 111 14.05 -2.39 6.24
N HIS A 112 14.69 -3.45 6.76
CA HIS A 112 15.09 -4.61 5.95
C HIS A 112 13.88 -5.33 5.35
N TRP A 113 12.79 -5.50 6.12
CA TRP A 113 11.57 -6.11 5.62
C TRP A 113 10.92 -5.25 4.51
N LEU A 114 10.83 -3.94 4.68
CA LEU A 114 10.32 -3.00 3.67
C LEU A 114 11.16 -3.06 2.39
N SER A 115 12.49 -2.92 2.53
CA SER A 115 13.42 -3.02 1.40
C SER A 115 13.32 -4.36 0.69
N ALA A 116 12.98 -5.44 1.41
CA ALA A 116 12.74 -6.70 0.76
C ALA A 116 11.51 -6.61 -0.12
N ILE A 117 10.35 -6.19 0.38
CA ILE A 117 9.04 -6.38 -0.28
C ILE A 117 8.70 -5.42 -1.43
N GLY A 118 9.39 -4.28 -1.56
CA GLY A 118 9.11 -3.32 -2.64
C GLY A 118 9.98 -2.09 -2.61
#